data_AF-A0A6N7QQV8-F1
#
_entry.id   AF-A0A6N7QQV8-F1
#
_cell.length_a   1.000
_cell.length_b   1.000
_cell.length_c   1.000
_cell.angle_alpha   90.00
_cell.angle_beta   90.00
_cell.angle_gamma   90.00
#
_symmetry.space_group_name_H-M   'P 1'
#
loop_
_entity.id
_entity.type
_entity.pdbx_description
1 polymer ?
#
loop_
_entity_poly.entity_id
_entity_poly.type
_entity_poly.pdbx_seq_one_letter_code
_entity_poly.pdbx_strand_id
1 'polypeptide(L)' 'RHVVGQWIRFYNNERPHQSLGYAAPSAHPALAS' A
#
# COMPACT_ATOMS: atom_id res chain seq x y z
N ARG A 1 18.82 2.99 -5.50
CA ARG A 1 17.65 3.90 -5.46
C ARG A 1 16.40 3.31 -6.12
N HIS A 2 16.53 2.60 -7.25
CA HIS A 2 15.39 2.02 -7.98
C HIS A 2 14.57 0.99 -7.15
N VAL A 3 15.26 0.12 -6.39
CA VAL A 3 14.63 -0.90 -5.53
C VAL A 3 13.75 -0.30 -4.44
N VAL A 4 14.15 0.83 -3.85
CA VAL A 4 13.36 1.52 -2.81
C VAL A 4 12.06 2.06 -3.42
N GLY A 5 12.11 2.64 -4.62
CA GLY A 5 10.92 3.12 -5.31
C GLY A 5 9.94 1.99 -5.63
N GLN A 6 10.46 0.84 -6.08
CA GLN A 6 9.65 -0.36 -6.32
C GLN A 6 9.03 -0.90 -5.02
N TRP A 7 9.79 -0.94 -3.93
CA TRP A 7 9.29 -1.37 -2.63
C TRP A 7 8.17 -0.45 -2.11
N ILE A 8 8.34 0.87 -2.22
CA ILE A 8 7.30 1.85 -1.82
C ILE A 8 6.04 1.65 -2.66
N ARG A 9 6.18 1.51 -3.98
CA ARG A 9 5.03 1.29 -4.88
C ARG A 9 4.27 0.03 -4.50
N PHE A 10 4.99 -1.08 -4.33
CA PHE A 10 4.39 -2.36 -3.94
C PHE A 10 3.66 -2.26 -2.60
N TYR A 11 4.30 -1.66 -1.58
CA TYR A 11 3.73 -1.53 -0.25
C TYR A 11 2.41 -0.71 -0.24
N ASN A 12 2.38 0.38 -1.00
CA ASN A 12 1.25 1.32 -0.99
C ASN A 12 0.10 0.92 -1.93
N ASN A 13 0.38 0.17 -2.99
CA ASN A 13 -0.59 -0.07 -4.06
C ASN A 13 -0.98 -1.54 -4.25
N GLU A 14 -0.12 -2.47 -3.85
CA GLU A 14 -0.27 -3.88 -4.25
C GLU A 14 -0.38 -4.80 -3.05
N ARG A 15 0.34 -4.52 -1.95
CA ARG A 15 0.35 -5.37 -0.76
C ARG A 15 -0.93 -5.17 0.08
N PRO A 16 -1.77 -6.19 0.25
CA PRO A 16 -2.86 -6.15 1.21
C PRO A 16 -2.30 -6.28 2.63
N HIS A 17 -2.84 -5.48 3.56
CA HIS A 17 -2.44 -5.52 4.97
C HIS A 17 -3.62 -5.92 5.84
N GLN A 18 -3.41 -6.87 6.75
CA GLN A 18 -4.46 -7.36 7.64
C GLN A 18 -5.01 -6.25 8.55
N SER A 19 -4.16 -5.32 9.00
CA SER A 19 -4.56 -4.14 9.78
C SER A 19 -5.50 -3.20 9.03
N LEU A 20 -5.55 -3.31 7.70
CA LEU A 20 -6.43 -2.54 6.81
C LEU A 20 -7.57 -3.41 6.26
N GLY A 21 -7.92 -4.52 6.94
CA GLY A 21 -8.97 -5.42 6.49
C GLY A 21 -8.64 -6.15 5.20
N TYR A 22 -7.36 -6.46 4.97
CA TYR A 22 -6.83 -7.03 3.73
C TYR A 22 -6.93 -6.10 2.51
N ALA A 23 -7.07 -4.79 2.72
CA ALA A 23 -6.93 -3.79 1.66
C ALA A 23 -5.48 -3.32 1.50
N ALA A 24 -5.13 -2.87 0.29
CA ALA A 24 -3.93 -2.07 0.08
C ALA A 24 -4.12 -0.65 0.63
N PRO A 25 -3.06 0.05 1.06
CA PRO A 25 -3.19 1.39 1.66
C PRO A 25 -3.91 2.40 0.77
N SER A 26 -3.62 2.40 -0.53
CA SER A 26 -4.30 3.25 -1.53
C SER A 26 -5.80 2.97 -1.70
N ALA A 27 -6.26 1.77 -1.37
CA ALA A 27 -7.67 1.40 -1.44
C ALA A 27 -8.39 1.57 -0.09
N HIS A 28 -7.68 1.89 0.99
CA HIS A 28 -8.26 1.98 2.31
C HIS A 28 -8.96 3.34 2.50
N PRO A 29 -10.27 3.39 2.79
CA PRO A 29 -11.05 4.63 2.80
C PRO A 29 -10.54 5.70 3.76
N ALA A 30 -9.97 5.29 4.91
CA ALA A 30 -9.43 6.23 5.89
C ALA A 30 -8.06 6.82 5.50
N LEU A 31 -7.42 6.29 4.47
CA LEU A 31 -6.10 6.71 3.98
C LEU A 31 -6.17 7.30 2.55
N ALA A 32 -7.27 7.05 1.83
CA ALA A 32 -7.57 7.73 0.58
C ALA A 32 -7.81 9.22 0.87
N SER A 33 -6.96 10.08 0.29
CA SER A 33 -7.07 11.55 0.38
C SER A 33 -8.14 12.09 -0.55
#